data_AF-A0ABD5TV91-F1
#
_entry.id   AF-A0ABD5TV91-F1
#
_cell.length_a   1.000
_cell.length_b   1.000
_cell.length_c   1.000
_cell.angle_alpha   90.00
_cell.angle_beta   90.00
_cell.angle_gamma   90.00
#
_symmetry.space_group_name_H-M   'P 1'
#
loop_
_entity.id
_entity.type
_entity.pdbx_description
1 polymer ?
#
loop_
_entity_poly.entity_id
_entity_poly.type
_entity_poly.pdbx_seq_one_letter_code
_entity_poly.pdbx_strand_id
1 'polypeptide(L)'
;MSDVVLTKNRIEPGKTDRLREWMAEITTRREEAIETLRYEGMISEAAFLERTDSDDYLVYYMEAEDIDGVYEAFRSSPYEIDREHGEILDEVLADDQPKRDIELLYHLVNPESR
;
A
#
# COMPACT_ATOMS: atom_id res chain seq x y z
N MET A 1 -16.32 -5.03 12.03
CA MET A 1 -15.27 -5.98 11.63
C MET A 1 -14.38 -5.19 10.70
N SER A 2 -13.06 -5.31 10.83
CA SER A 2 -12.16 -4.63 9.89
C SER A 2 -12.27 -5.27 8.50
N ASP A 3 -12.21 -4.44 7.48
CA ASP A 3 -11.99 -4.86 6.11
C ASP A 3 -10.51 -5.17 5.91
N VAL A 4 -10.24 -6.27 5.21
CA VAL A 4 -8.88 -6.67 4.85
C VAL A 4 -8.81 -6.92 3.36
N VAL A 5 -7.86 -6.26 2.73
CA VAL A 5 -7.60 -6.41 1.30
C VAL A 5 -6.13 -6.67 1.06
N LEU A 6 -5.87 -7.44 0.01
CA LEU A 6 -4.55 -7.57 -0.56
C LEU A 6 -4.59 -7.08 -2.00
N THR A 7 -3.71 -6.15 -2.34
CA THR A 7 -3.56 -5.65 -3.70
C THR A 7 -2.24 -6.15 -4.28
N LYS A 8 -2.23 -6.42 -5.58
CA LYS A 8 -1.02 -6.80 -6.33
C LYS A 8 -0.99 -5.95 -7.58
N ASN A 9 0.00 -5.08 -7.69
CA ASN A 9 0.17 -4.17 -8.80
C ASN A 9 1.52 -4.44 -9.47
N ARG A 10 1.52 -4.61 -10.79
CA ARG A 10 2.74 -4.80 -11.58
C ARG A 10 3.51 -3.49 -11.63
N ILE A 11 4.82 -3.61 -11.48
CA ILE A 11 5.78 -2.51 -11.56
C ILE A 11 6.29 -2.42 -12.99
N GLU A 12 6.46 -1.20 -13.49
CA GLU A 12 7.07 -0.94 -14.79
C GLU A 12 8.53 -1.45 -14.82
N PRO A 13 8.98 -2.15 -15.88
CA PRO A 13 10.34 -2.66 -15.96
C PRO A 13 11.41 -1.60 -15.68
N GLY A 14 12.30 -1.89 -14.73
CA GLY A 14 13.39 -0.99 -14.33
C GLY A 14 13.01 0.08 -13.30
N LYS A 15 11.74 0.17 -12.88
CA LYS A 15 11.29 1.11 -11.83
C LYS A 15 11.34 0.54 -10.41
N THR A 16 11.69 -0.73 -10.24
CA THR A 16 11.72 -1.36 -8.92
C THR A 16 12.67 -0.68 -7.93
N ASP A 17 13.83 -0.20 -8.37
CA ASP A 17 14.76 0.48 -7.47
C ASP A 17 14.21 1.84 -7.01
N ARG A 18 13.52 2.57 -7.90
CA ARG A 18 12.83 3.81 -7.54
C ARG A 18 11.77 3.58 -6.47
N LEU A 19 10.97 2.52 -6.62
CA LEU A 19 10.00 2.12 -5.60
C LEU A 19 10.68 1.81 -4.26
N ARG A 20 11.81 1.08 -4.27
CA ARG A 20 12.54 0.75 -3.02
C ARG A 20 13.09 1.99 -2.32
N GLU A 21 13.66 2.93 -3.07
CA GLU A 21 14.15 4.20 -2.52
C GLU A 21 13.02 4.93 -1.80
N TRP A 22 11.85 5.02 -2.43
CA TRP A 22 10.68 5.65 -1.83
C TRP A 22 10.18 4.93 -0.57
N MET A 23 10.08 3.60 -0.58
CA MET A 23 9.67 2.85 0.62
C MET A 23 10.65 3.01 1.80
N ALA A 24 11.96 3.14 1.51
CA ALA A 24 12.96 3.44 2.52
C ALA A 24 12.81 4.88 3.06
N GLU A 25 12.41 5.82 2.21
CA GLU A 25 12.12 7.20 2.60
C GLU A 25 10.89 7.29 3.51
N ILE A 26 9.77 6.66 3.15
CA ILE A 26 8.56 6.56 3.99
C ILE A 26 8.92 6.00 5.38
N THR A 27 9.76 4.96 5.41
CA THR A 27 10.21 4.35 6.67
C THR A 27 11.03 5.33 7.52
N THR A 28 11.76 6.25 6.89
CA THR A 28 12.50 7.32 7.58
C THR A 28 11.56 8.42 8.06
N ARG A 29 10.52 8.74 7.27
CA ARG A 29 9.43 9.69 7.59
C ARG A 29 8.26 9.01 8.33
N ARG A 30 8.57 8.03 9.19
CA ARG A 30 7.59 7.15 9.84
C ARG A 30 6.48 7.89 10.59
N GLU A 31 6.82 9.01 11.24
CA GLU A 31 5.83 9.79 12.00
C GLU A 31 4.75 10.40 11.10
N GLU A 32 5.16 10.97 9.96
CA GLU A 32 4.25 11.50 8.94
C GLU A 32 3.38 10.38 8.37
N ALA A 33 3.99 9.26 7.96
CA ALA A 33 3.25 8.11 7.43
C ALA A 33 2.22 7.56 8.43
N ILE A 34 2.55 7.48 9.72
CA ILE A 34 1.59 7.03 10.74
C ILE A 34 0.49 8.06 10.98
N GLU A 35 0.75 9.33 10.73
CA GLU A 35 -0.29 10.36 10.79
C GLU A 35 -1.29 10.19 9.65
N THR A 36 -0.84 9.90 8.44
CA THR A 36 -1.72 9.67 7.29
C THR A 36 -2.56 8.40 7.46
N LEU A 37 -1.94 7.29 7.87
CA LEU A 37 -2.68 6.05 8.18
C LEU A 37 -3.78 6.28 9.24
N ARG A 38 -3.51 7.11 10.26
CA ARG A 38 -4.50 7.46 11.29
C ARG A 38 -5.61 8.35 10.74
N TYR A 39 -5.29 9.29 9.86
CA TYR A 39 -6.27 10.16 9.21
C TYR A 39 -7.23 9.35 8.32
N GLU A 40 -6.70 8.35 7.62
CA GLU A 40 -7.46 7.51 6.70
C GLU A 40 -8.29 6.42 7.40
N GLY A 41 -8.00 6.12 8.67
CA GLY A 41 -8.63 5.01 9.39
C GLY A 41 -8.01 3.65 9.11
N MET A 42 -6.77 3.62 8.62
CA MET A 42 -5.99 2.41 8.39
C MET A 42 -5.47 1.84 9.72
N ILE A 43 -5.75 0.56 9.97
CA ILE A 43 -5.37 -0.16 11.20
C ILE A 43 -3.96 -0.73 11.05
N SER A 44 -3.69 -1.40 9.92
CA SER A 44 -2.38 -1.93 9.61
C SER A 44 -2.14 -1.96 8.09
N GLU A 45 -0.92 -1.65 7.69
CA GLU A 45 -0.46 -1.75 6.30
C GLU A 45 0.89 -2.45 6.26
N ALA A 46 1.09 -3.30 5.24
CA ALA A 46 2.39 -3.82 4.88
C ALA A 46 2.57 -3.84 3.37
N ALA A 47 3.64 -3.21 2.90
CA ALA A 47 4.09 -3.27 1.52
C ALA A 47 5.12 -4.39 1.33
N PHE A 48 4.95 -5.19 0.29
CA PHE A 48 5.85 -6.25 -0.12
C PHE A 48 6.25 -6.05 -1.57
N LEU A 49 7.47 -6.48 -1.88
CA LEU A 49 7.89 -6.64 -3.26
C LEU A 49 7.98 -8.13 -3.58
N GLU A 50 7.14 -8.57 -4.51
CA GLU A 50 7.20 -9.90 -5.09
C GLU A 50 8.00 -9.85 -6.40
N ARG A 51 9.00 -10.73 -6.54
CA ARG A 51 9.73 -10.91 -7.79
C ARG A 51 9.36 -12.23 -8.41
N THR A 52 9.05 -12.21 -9.70
CA THR A 52 8.83 -13.41 -10.51
C THR A 52 9.91 -13.51 -11.58
N ASP A 53 9.91 -14.59 -12.36
CA ASP A 53 10.85 -14.74 -13.48
C ASP A 53 10.64 -13.68 -14.58
N SER A 54 9.45 -13.07 -14.63
CA SER A 54 9.02 -12.17 -15.71
C SER A 54 8.91 -10.72 -15.24
N ASP A 55 8.33 -10.50 -14.07
CA ASP A 55 7.93 -9.18 -13.58
C ASP A 55 8.11 -9.04 -12.07
N ASP A 56 8.21 -7.78 -11.63
CA ASP A 56 8.16 -7.38 -10.23
C ASP A 56 6.76 -6.81 -9.90
N TYR A 57 6.28 -7.08 -8.68
CA TYR A 57 4.98 -6.63 -8.20
C TYR A 57 5.08 -5.96 -6.84
N LEU A 58 4.41 -4.83 -6.69
CA LEU A 58 4.11 -4.20 -5.41
C LEU A 58 2.83 -4.82 -4.85
N VAL A 59 2.95 -5.44 -3.69
CA VAL A 59 1.86 -6.11 -3.00
C VAL A 59 1.58 -5.40 -1.69
N TYR A 60 0.35 -4.89 -1.50
CA TYR A 60 -0.06 -4.33 -0.22
C TYR A 60 -0.99 -5.28 0.50
N TYR A 61 -0.75 -5.49 1.78
CA TYR A 61 -1.75 -5.90 2.75
C TYR A 61 -2.26 -4.64 3.45
N MET A 62 -3.58 -4.45 3.50
CA MET A 62 -4.22 -3.35 4.21
C MET A 62 -5.37 -3.87 5.07
N GLU A 63 -5.41 -3.41 6.31
CA GLU A 63 -6.52 -3.61 7.24
C GLU A 63 -7.06 -2.23 7.65
N ALA A 64 -8.37 -2.03 7.54
CA ALA A 64 -9.03 -0.78 7.90
C ALA A 64 -10.42 -1.05 8.48
N GLU A 65 -11.05 -0.05 9.12
CA GLU A 65 -12.48 -0.19 9.50
C GLU A 65 -13.42 -0.12 8.28
N ASP A 66 -13.02 0.64 7.27
CA ASP A 66 -13.71 0.82 6.00
C ASP A 66 -12.65 1.07 4.91
N ILE A 67 -12.43 0.08 4.05
CA ILE A 67 -11.36 0.20 3.03
C ILE A 67 -11.72 1.19 1.92
N ASP A 68 -13.01 1.34 1.59
CA ASP A 68 -13.45 2.30 0.58
C ASP A 68 -13.25 3.73 1.10
N GLY A 69 -13.54 3.94 2.38
CA GLY A 69 -13.26 5.19 3.10
C GLY A 69 -11.77 5.57 3.11
N VAL A 70 -10.87 4.60 3.33
CA VAL A 70 -9.41 4.82 3.24
C VAL A 70 -9.01 5.33 1.86
N TYR A 71 -9.51 4.71 0.79
CA TYR A 71 -9.18 5.15 -0.57
C TYR A 71 -9.71 6.55 -0.88
N GLU A 72 -10.87 6.94 -0.36
CA GLU A 72 -11.40 8.30 -0.49
C GLU A 72 -10.57 9.32 0.30
N ALA A 73 -10.17 8.97 1.52
CA ALA A 73 -9.32 9.80 2.36
C ALA A 73 -7.94 10.03 1.72
N PHE A 74 -7.29 8.97 1.22
CA PHE A 74 -6.01 9.08 0.50
C PHE A 74 -6.10 10.03 -0.70
N ARG A 75 -7.15 9.90 -1.53
CA ARG A 75 -7.36 10.78 -2.70
C ARG A 75 -7.57 12.26 -2.35
N SER A 76 -8.04 12.54 -1.14
CA SER A 76 -8.32 13.90 -0.66
C SER A 76 -7.33 14.35 0.43
N SER A 77 -6.26 13.58 0.62
CA SER A 77 -5.32 13.78 1.72
C SER A 77 -4.65 15.16 1.64
N PRO A 78 -4.60 15.92 2.75
CA PRO A 78 -3.88 17.18 2.82
C PRO A 78 -2.37 16.97 3.05
N TYR A 79 -1.92 15.74 3.30
CA TYR A 79 -0.55 15.43 3.69
C TYR A 79 0.37 15.35 2.46
N GLU A 80 1.54 15.96 2.58
CA GLU A 80 2.53 15.99 1.49
C GLU A 80 3.02 14.58 1.14
N ILE A 81 3.27 13.75 2.15
CA ILE A 81 3.74 12.38 1.98
C ILE A 81 2.78 11.50 1.16
N ASP A 82 1.46 11.66 1.30
CA ASP A 82 0.48 10.88 0.51
C ASP A 82 0.44 11.35 -0.94
N ARG A 83 0.59 12.65 -1.18
CA ARG A 83 0.70 13.19 -2.53
C ARG A 83 1.95 12.69 -3.23
N GLU A 84 3.10 12.77 -2.56
CA GLU A 84 4.35 12.20 -3.05
C GLU A 84 4.20 10.69 -3.28
N HIS A 85 3.51 9.98 -2.38
CA HIS A 85 3.26 8.55 -2.52
C HIS A 85 2.47 8.23 -3.79
N GLY A 86 1.37 8.94 -4.04
CA GLY A 86 0.58 8.81 -5.25
C GLY A 86 1.40 9.10 -6.52
N GLU A 87 2.19 10.17 -6.53
CA GLU A 87 3.06 10.53 -7.65
C GLU A 87 4.09 9.44 -7.97
N ILE A 88 4.68 8.81 -6.93
CA ILE A 88 5.61 7.69 -7.12
C ILE A 88 4.88 6.45 -7.62
N LEU A 89 3.70 6.13 -7.09
CA LEU A 89 2.92 4.99 -7.57
C LEU A 89 2.55 5.16 -9.05
N ASP A 90 2.12 6.35 -9.46
CA ASP A 90 1.85 6.67 -10.87
C ASP A 90 3.12 6.59 -11.75
N GLU A 91 4.29 6.89 -11.19
CA GLU A 91 5.57 6.81 -11.92
C GLU A 91 6.07 5.36 -12.11
N VAL A 92 5.82 4.48 -11.14
CA VAL A 92 6.46 3.16 -11.06
C VAL A 92 5.53 2.00 -11.41
N LEU A 93 4.23 2.17 -11.33
CA LEU A 93 3.27 1.11 -11.67
C LEU A 93 3.00 1.09 -13.18
N ALA A 94 2.89 -0.11 -13.74
CA ALA A 94 2.55 -0.29 -15.14
C ALA A 94 1.06 0.04 -15.40
N ASP A 95 0.73 0.51 -16.60
CA ASP A 95 -0.68 0.78 -16.97
C ASP A 95 -1.52 -0.51 -17.07
N ASP A 96 -0.90 -1.61 -17.54
CA ASP A 96 -1.54 -2.91 -17.68
C ASP A 96 -1.36 -3.76 -16.42
N GLN A 97 -2.29 -3.56 -15.50
CA GLN A 97 -2.36 -4.28 -14.24
C GLN A 97 -2.96 -5.68 -14.41
N PRO A 98 -2.52 -6.69 -13.64
CA PRO A 98 -3.15 -8.01 -13.65
C PRO A 98 -4.60 -7.90 -13.15
N LYS A 99 -5.44 -8.84 -13.58
CA LYS A 99 -6.80 -8.95 -13.03
C LYS A 99 -6.71 -9.14 -11.51
N ARG A 100 -7.40 -8.28 -10.75
CA ARG A 100 -7.55 -8.43 -9.31
C ARG A 100 -8.46 -9.62 -9.04
N ASP A 101 -7.86 -10.77 -8.72
CA ASP A 101 -8.54 -12.04 -8.44
C ASP A 101 -7.88 -12.66 -7.20
N ILE A 102 -8.08 -12.00 -6.07
CA ILE A 102 -7.46 -12.34 -4.79
C ILE A 102 -8.58 -12.53 -3.78
N GLU A 103 -8.73 -13.76 -3.29
CA GLU A 103 -9.72 -14.14 -2.29
C GLU A 103 -9.09 -14.16 -0.90
N LEU A 104 -9.69 -13.43 0.04
CA LEU A 104 -9.35 -13.56 1.45
C LEU A 104 -9.98 -14.85 2.01
N LEU A 105 -9.14 -15.81 2.38
CA LEU A 105 -9.62 -17.08 2.97
C LEU A 105 -9.84 -16.98 4.49
N TYR A 106 -8.95 -16.30 5.21
CA TYR A 106 -9.09 -16.03 6.64
C TYR A 106 -8.22 -14.84 7.07
N HIS A 107 -8.66 -14.13 8.11
CA HIS A 107 -7.90 -13.09 8.79
C HIS A 107 -8.08 -13.25 10.30
N LEU A 108 -6.99 -13.23 11.06
CA LEU A 108 -6.98 -13.42 12.51
C LEU A 108 -6.06 -12.37 13.15
N VAL A 109 -6.58 -11.62 14.10
CA VAL A 109 -5.82 -10.65 14.91
C VAL A 109 -5.73 -11.19 16.33
N ASN A 110 -4.53 -11.23 16.91
CA ASN A 110 -4.36 -11.49 18.34
C ASN A 110 -4.30 -10.15 19.09
N PRO A 111 -5.37 -9.73 19.78
CA PRO A 111 -5.41 -8.43 20.45
C PRO A 111 -4.47 -8.34 21.66
N GLU A 112 -3.97 -9.47 22.18
CA GLU A 112 -3.13 -9.53 23.38
C GLU A 112 -1.62 -9.42 23.09
N SER A 113 -1.22 -9.46 21.82
CA SER A 113 0.18 -9.25 21.41
C SER A 113 0.40 -7.81 20.97
N ARG A 114 0.79 -6.94 21.90
CA ARG A 114 1.42 -5.64 21.62
C ARG A 114 2.73 -5.53 22.36
#